data_AF-A0A7Y2VAU4-F1
#
_entry.id   AF-A0A7Y2VAU4-F1
#
_cell.length_a   1.000
_cell.length_b   1.000
_cell.length_c   1.000
_cell.angle_alpha   90.00
_cell.angle_beta   90.00
_cell.angle_gamma   90.00
#
_symmetry.space_group_name_H-M   'P 1'
#
loop_
_entity.id
_entity.type
_entity.pdbx_description
1 polymer ?
#
loop_
_entity_poly.entity_id
_entity_poly.type
_entity_poly.pdbx_seq_one_letter_code
_entity_poly.pdbx_strand_id
1 'polypeptide(L)'
;MNNSVSRLLLLLIFVVSCNSQNDKKDRLNQFAENEIKDRKDSLEIIDNRYSTGKQYLSFSKIELNETRFELTFEVKWDESWREGDEYDAAWTFIKKRMNDGSWKHLIINPDAVKIESHNPSNDSEGIVRVSPDGVGMIINRLRDGQGNNHWKIRVTLTKSEIENIKEFRVFGLEMVHVTKGPFELGTLKGERDRREVLTQGAGGAPYDPFFTYKSDAKNNYGGVFKVNSEETINIGKQDGNLYWIDANIPGTNTFSGIPEGQLNPEFPKGVKGFYQMKYELSQQEYCDFLNTLTREQQETRDFTKIMEFNRPISDYRNMITKDGNGYYSTTRPNRPCNFISWLDGQAFADWAGLRHMTELEFEKSCRGPNKAVYREYVWGVNEIRDKSNMRYVEGFYEDGNLISEETGDEETDGNIHASMFSYKNFIDVCTRQGNFYDPSSVGCRSFKGGDGGRGPVRKGIFGVTSGGNRIKAGATYFGAMEMGGNLQEPVVTIGHPSGRKFKGTHGNGELTEKGFADNEDWQPVKNDYAFAGRGGCWKFHENHARTADRFKGLRQNEKRRASHIGFRGVRTAWN
;
A
#
# COMPACT_ATOMS: atom_id res chain seq x y z
N MET A 1 -13.39 -28.66 -20.86
CA MET A 1 -14.61 -29.49 -20.93
C MET A 1 -14.52 -30.85 -20.21
N ASN A 2 -13.37 -31.26 -19.64
CA ASN A 2 -13.22 -32.64 -19.11
C ASN A 2 -13.53 -32.85 -17.61
N ASN A 3 -13.59 -31.83 -16.75
CA ASN A 3 -13.80 -32.07 -15.31
C ASN A 3 -15.28 -32.29 -14.91
N SER A 4 -16.22 -31.60 -15.54
CA SER A 4 -17.66 -31.77 -15.22
C SER A 4 -18.22 -33.09 -15.72
N VAL A 5 -17.73 -33.57 -16.88
CA VAL A 5 -18.14 -34.88 -17.45
C VAL A 5 -17.57 -36.04 -16.63
N SER A 6 -16.31 -35.95 -16.17
CA SER A 6 -15.71 -36.97 -15.29
C SER A 6 -16.42 -37.05 -13.92
N ARG A 7 -16.86 -35.91 -13.37
CA ARG A 7 -17.59 -35.85 -12.09
C ARG A 7 -19.01 -36.40 -12.19
N LEU A 8 -19.74 -36.09 -13.27
CA LEU A 8 -21.05 -36.70 -13.53
C LEU A 8 -20.92 -38.22 -13.73
N LEU A 9 -19.84 -38.67 -14.39
CA LEU A 9 -19.59 -40.09 -14.62
C LEU A 9 -19.27 -40.84 -13.31
N LEU A 10 -18.48 -40.24 -12.41
CA LEU A 10 -18.27 -40.80 -11.06
C LEU A 10 -19.59 -40.85 -10.27
N LEU A 11 -20.40 -39.80 -10.30
CA LEU A 11 -21.70 -39.78 -9.62
C LEU A 11 -22.64 -40.87 -10.17
N LEU A 12 -22.66 -41.07 -11.50
CA LEU A 12 -23.42 -42.15 -12.13
C LEU A 12 -22.91 -43.54 -11.73
N ILE A 13 -21.59 -43.76 -11.71
CA ILE A 13 -20.99 -45.04 -11.29
C ILE A 13 -21.29 -45.35 -9.81
N PHE A 14 -21.30 -44.32 -8.96
CA PHE A 14 -21.60 -44.44 -7.53
C PHE A 14 -23.09 -44.72 -7.24
N VAL A 15 -24.02 -44.19 -8.04
CA VAL A 15 -25.47 -44.40 -7.85
C VAL A 15 -25.95 -45.74 -8.43
N VAL A 16 -25.30 -46.25 -9.47
CA VAL A 16 -25.67 -47.52 -10.13
C VAL A 16 -25.22 -48.76 -9.35
N SER A 17 -24.25 -48.62 -8.44
CA SER A 17 -23.69 -49.74 -7.64
C SER A 17 -24.41 -50.01 -6.30
N CYS A 18 -25.51 -49.31 -5.98
CA CYS A 18 -26.21 -49.45 -4.70
C CYS A 18 -27.47 -50.33 -4.80
N ASN A 19 -27.62 -51.29 -3.86
CA ASN A 19 -28.72 -52.27 -3.83
C ASN A 19 -29.95 -51.84 -2.99
N SER A 20 -29.97 -50.67 -2.34
CA SER A 20 -31.14 -50.17 -1.61
C SER A 20 -31.33 -48.65 -1.75
N GLN A 21 -32.57 -48.17 -1.60
CA GLN A 21 -32.88 -46.73 -1.69
C GLN A 21 -32.31 -45.91 -0.54
N ASN A 22 -32.16 -46.49 0.66
CA ASN A 22 -31.62 -45.77 1.82
C ASN A 22 -30.10 -45.52 1.67
N ASP A 23 -29.35 -46.49 1.15
CA ASP A 23 -27.91 -46.37 0.89
C ASP A 23 -27.61 -45.30 -0.20
N LYS A 24 -28.51 -45.15 -1.18
CA LYS A 24 -28.43 -44.05 -2.17
C LYS A 24 -28.59 -42.67 -1.51
N LYS A 25 -29.53 -42.53 -0.56
CA LYS A 25 -29.82 -41.27 0.12
C LYS A 25 -28.68 -40.87 1.06
N ASP A 26 -28.14 -41.81 1.82
CA ASP A 26 -27.05 -41.54 2.77
C ASP A 26 -25.75 -41.16 2.03
N ARG A 27 -25.45 -41.82 0.90
CA ARG A 27 -24.27 -41.47 0.08
C ARG A 27 -24.44 -40.17 -0.72
N LEU A 28 -25.65 -39.83 -1.15
CA LEU A 28 -25.96 -38.51 -1.72
C LEU A 28 -25.78 -37.41 -0.68
N ASN A 29 -26.23 -37.64 0.55
CA ASN A 29 -25.99 -36.72 1.66
C ASN A 29 -24.50 -36.62 1.98
N GLN A 30 -23.75 -37.72 1.98
CA GLN A 30 -22.31 -37.72 2.22
C GLN A 30 -21.52 -37.04 1.09
N PHE A 31 -21.95 -37.18 -0.16
CA PHE A 31 -21.38 -36.46 -1.30
C PHE A 31 -21.69 -34.96 -1.24
N ALA A 32 -22.92 -34.59 -0.87
CA ALA A 32 -23.30 -33.20 -0.64
C ALA A 32 -22.55 -32.59 0.56
N GLU A 33 -22.39 -33.33 1.65
CA GLU A 33 -21.58 -32.92 2.82
C GLU A 33 -20.11 -32.78 2.45
N ASN A 34 -19.56 -33.67 1.62
CA ASN A 34 -18.19 -33.54 1.12
C ASN A 34 -18.02 -32.39 0.11
N GLU A 35 -19.01 -32.09 -0.75
CA GLU A 35 -18.99 -30.89 -1.59
C GLU A 35 -19.11 -29.60 -0.75
N ILE A 36 -19.92 -29.61 0.31
CA ILE A 36 -20.04 -28.51 1.26
C ILE A 36 -18.74 -28.35 2.07
N LYS A 37 -18.04 -29.45 2.36
CA LYS A 37 -16.74 -29.47 3.05
C LYS A 37 -15.60 -28.98 2.13
N ASP A 38 -15.55 -29.42 0.88
CA ASP A 38 -14.62 -28.93 -0.14
C ASP A 38 -14.84 -27.43 -0.48
N ARG A 39 -16.06 -26.90 -0.25
CA ARG A 39 -16.35 -25.46 -0.32
C ARG A 39 -15.94 -24.68 0.96
N LYS A 40 -15.83 -25.34 2.12
CA LYS A 40 -15.35 -24.74 3.37
C LYS A 40 -13.82 -24.64 3.44
N ASP A 41 -13.10 -25.50 2.74
CA ASP A 41 -11.63 -25.61 2.84
C ASP A 41 -10.85 -24.69 1.86
N SER A 42 -11.48 -23.70 1.21
CA SER A 42 -10.76 -22.64 0.47
C SER A 42 -10.40 -21.41 1.32
N LEU A 43 -10.54 -21.51 2.63
CA LEU A 43 -10.15 -20.48 3.59
C LEU A 43 -8.64 -20.49 3.81
N GLU A 44 -7.88 -19.92 2.87
CA GLU A 44 -6.50 -19.54 3.14
C GLU A 44 -6.52 -18.34 4.11
N ILE A 45 -6.36 -18.68 5.39
CA ILE A 45 -6.17 -17.74 6.50
C ILE A 45 -4.84 -17.04 6.26
N ILE A 46 -4.91 -15.76 5.90
CA ILE A 46 -3.74 -14.92 5.82
C ILE A 46 -3.60 -14.21 7.17
N ASP A 47 -2.71 -14.78 7.99
CA ASP A 47 -2.21 -14.19 9.22
C ASP A 47 -1.15 -13.13 8.88
N ASN A 48 -1.49 -11.92 9.25
CA ASN A 48 -0.76 -10.70 8.99
C ASN A 48 -0.69 -10.04 10.42
N ARG A 49 0.36 -9.37 10.97
CA ARG A 49 0.40 -8.70 12.34
C ARG A 49 1.16 -7.35 12.51
N TYR A 50 0.67 -6.34 13.28
CA TYR A 50 1.46 -5.20 13.87
C TYR A 50 1.14 -4.78 15.32
N SER A 51 2.24 -4.39 16.01
CA SER A 51 2.42 -3.63 17.27
C SER A 51 1.61 -4.11 18.46
N THR A 52 2.28 -4.81 19.39
CA THR A 52 1.76 -5.54 20.56
C THR A 52 0.76 -6.67 20.27
N GLY A 53 0.06 -6.61 19.13
CA GLY A 53 -0.89 -7.60 18.65
C GLY A 53 -0.29 -8.74 17.84
N LYS A 54 -0.96 -9.90 17.89
CA LYS A 54 -0.68 -11.07 17.06
C LYS A 54 -1.51 -11.05 15.76
N GLN A 55 -2.14 -9.94 15.35
CA GLN A 55 -3.08 -9.88 14.21
C GLN A 55 -3.22 -8.49 13.53
N TYR A 56 -2.96 -8.41 12.22
CA TYR A 56 -3.31 -7.39 11.20
C TYR A 56 -4.74 -7.72 10.77
N LEU A 57 -5.29 -6.84 9.92
CA LEU A 57 -6.54 -7.09 9.22
C LEU A 57 -6.63 -8.51 8.66
N SER A 58 -7.63 -9.23 9.16
CA SER A 58 -7.93 -10.60 8.76
C SER A 58 -9.44 -10.79 8.66
N PHE A 59 -9.82 -11.72 7.78
CA PHE A 59 -11.20 -12.12 7.53
C PHE A 59 -11.35 -13.61 7.79
N SER A 60 -12.46 -14.02 8.39
CA SER A 60 -12.73 -15.44 8.67
C SER A 60 -14.22 -15.75 8.64
N LYS A 61 -14.57 -17.04 8.70
CA LYS A 61 -15.96 -17.53 8.72
C LYS A 61 -16.83 -16.91 7.61
N ILE A 62 -16.31 -16.94 6.39
CA ILE A 62 -17.04 -16.48 5.20
C ILE A 62 -18.11 -17.54 4.88
N GLU A 63 -19.37 -17.20 5.07
CA GLU A 63 -20.49 -18.15 4.99
C GLU A 63 -21.62 -17.57 4.15
N LEU A 64 -22.08 -18.34 3.16
CA LEU A 64 -23.26 -18.02 2.35
C LEU A 64 -24.46 -18.81 2.86
N ASN A 65 -25.53 -18.11 3.23
CA ASN A 65 -26.85 -18.68 3.43
C ASN A 65 -27.69 -18.46 2.16
N GLU A 66 -27.78 -19.49 1.32
CA GLU A 66 -28.50 -19.42 0.04
C GLU A 66 -30.02 -19.22 0.22
N THR A 67 -30.61 -19.70 1.32
CA THR A 67 -32.06 -19.57 1.57
C THR A 67 -32.46 -18.17 1.99
N ARG A 68 -31.61 -17.48 2.77
CA ARG A 68 -31.84 -16.11 3.23
C ARG A 68 -31.16 -15.07 2.34
N PHE A 69 -30.38 -15.50 1.35
CA PHE A 69 -29.53 -14.64 0.52
C PHE A 69 -28.62 -13.76 1.39
N GLU A 70 -27.87 -14.36 2.31
CA GLU A 70 -26.98 -13.63 3.21
C GLU A 70 -25.55 -14.14 3.10
N LEU A 71 -24.60 -13.23 2.90
CA LEU A 71 -23.18 -13.50 3.05
C LEU A 71 -22.71 -12.91 4.37
N THR A 72 -22.11 -13.72 5.24
CA THR A 72 -21.50 -13.25 6.49
C THR A 72 -20.01 -13.50 6.52
N PHE A 73 -19.27 -12.65 7.23
CA PHE A 73 -17.85 -12.85 7.52
C PHE A 73 -17.49 -12.12 8.81
N GLU A 74 -16.42 -12.56 9.47
CA GLU A 74 -15.81 -11.86 10.60
C GLU A 74 -14.60 -11.07 10.14
N VAL A 75 -14.48 -9.82 10.59
CA VAL A 75 -13.32 -8.95 10.39
C VAL A 75 -12.68 -8.62 11.74
N LYS A 76 -11.35 -8.68 11.81
CA LYS A 76 -10.60 -8.34 13.02
C LYS A 76 -9.17 -7.88 12.73
N TRP A 77 -8.69 -6.97 13.55
CA TRP A 77 -7.27 -6.62 13.67
C TRP A 77 -6.98 -6.11 15.08
N ASP A 78 -5.70 -6.05 15.42
CA ASP A 78 -5.24 -5.53 16.70
C ASP A 78 -4.95 -4.02 16.62
N GLU A 79 -5.02 -3.35 17.76
CA GLU A 79 -4.72 -1.91 17.88
C GLU A 79 -5.54 -0.99 16.97
N SER A 80 -6.82 -1.33 16.69
CA SER A 80 -7.72 -0.37 16.06
C SER A 80 -7.88 0.86 16.92
N TRP A 81 -7.84 2.05 16.32
CA TRP A 81 -7.84 3.31 17.05
C TRP A 81 -8.70 4.37 16.37
N ARG A 82 -9.23 5.28 17.20
CA ARG A 82 -9.91 6.48 16.78
C ARG A 82 -9.73 7.61 17.79
N GLU A 83 -9.42 8.79 17.28
CA GLU A 83 -9.36 10.06 17.99
C GLU A 83 -10.05 11.14 17.13
N GLY A 84 -11.34 11.37 17.39
CA GLY A 84 -12.15 12.29 16.61
C GLY A 84 -12.33 11.85 15.15
N ASP A 85 -11.80 12.64 14.23
CA ASP A 85 -11.83 12.39 12.77
C ASP A 85 -10.60 11.61 12.28
N GLU A 86 -9.61 11.37 13.15
CA GLU A 86 -8.41 10.60 12.84
C GLU A 86 -8.62 9.16 13.34
N TYR A 87 -8.55 8.17 12.44
CA TYR A 87 -8.78 6.77 12.79
C TYR A 87 -8.20 5.80 11.76
N ASP A 88 -8.01 4.56 12.18
CA ASP A 88 -7.80 3.46 11.25
C ASP A 88 -9.10 2.76 10.84
N ALA A 89 -9.01 2.04 9.73
CA ALA A 89 -10.16 1.42 9.09
C ALA A 89 -9.73 0.20 8.27
N ALA A 90 -10.68 -0.65 7.95
CA ALA A 90 -10.54 -1.68 6.93
C ALA A 90 -11.32 -1.28 5.68
N TRP A 91 -10.62 -1.07 4.56
CA TRP A 91 -11.26 -1.09 3.25
C TRP A 91 -11.49 -2.54 2.86
N THR A 92 -12.75 -2.94 2.77
CA THR A 92 -13.17 -4.33 2.50
C THR A 92 -13.94 -4.38 1.20
N PHE A 93 -13.62 -5.31 0.32
CA PHE A 93 -14.36 -5.56 -0.92
C PHE A 93 -14.51 -7.06 -1.16
N ILE A 94 -15.54 -7.43 -1.91
CA ILE A 94 -15.93 -8.83 -2.09
C ILE A 94 -15.87 -9.15 -3.57
N LYS A 95 -15.13 -10.20 -3.93
CA LYS A 95 -15.16 -10.73 -5.30
C LYS A 95 -15.91 -12.04 -5.35
N LYS A 96 -16.65 -12.22 -6.43
CA LYS A 96 -17.38 -13.43 -6.77
C LYS A 96 -16.73 -14.08 -7.97
N ARG A 97 -16.43 -15.37 -7.85
CA ARG A 97 -15.97 -16.18 -8.97
C ARG A 97 -17.17 -16.79 -9.65
N MET A 98 -17.34 -16.50 -10.93
CA MET A 98 -18.41 -17.05 -11.74
C MET A 98 -18.09 -18.52 -12.12
N ASN A 99 -19.10 -19.28 -12.54
CA ASN A 99 -18.93 -20.67 -13.00
C ASN A 99 -18.01 -20.83 -14.21
N ASP A 100 -17.85 -19.78 -15.03
CA ASP A 100 -16.88 -19.74 -16.14
C ASP A 100 -15.43 -19.52 -15.66
N GLY A 101 -15.24 -19.26 -14.36
CA GLY A 101 -13.96 -19.03 -13.71
C GLY A 101 -13.53 -17.56 -13.62
N SER A 102 -14.28 -16.63 -14.24
CA SER A 102 -14.01 -15.18 -14.16
C SER A 102 -14.29 -14.64 -12.75
N TRP A 103 -13.52 -13.62 -12.35
CA TRP A 103 -13.71 -12.91 -11.09
C TRP A 103 -14.34 -11.56 -11.36
N LYS A 104 -15.35 -11.19 -10.56
CA LYS A 104 -16.01 -9.88 -10.61
C LYS A 104 -16.19 -9.34 -9.19
N HIS A 105 -16.30 -8.03 -9.05
CA HIS A 105 -16.79 -7.48 -7.78
C HIS A 105 -18.25 -7.89 -7.54
N LEU A 106 -18.57 -8.10 -6.27
CA LEU A 106 -19.93 -7.96 -5.79
C LEU A 106 -20.15 -6.48 -5.53
N ILE A 107 -20.98 -5.83 -6.35
CA ILE A 107 -21.39 -4.44 -6.12
C ILE A 107 -22.42 -4.43 -5.01
N ILE A 108 -22.16 -3.68 -3.95
CA ILE A 108 -22.89 -3.74 -2.70
C ILE A 108 -23.84 -2.55 -2.61
N ASN A 109 -25.11 -2.82 -2.32
CA ASN A 109 -26.06 -1.77 -1.97
C ASN A 109 -25.73 -1.24 -0.55
N PRO A 110 -25.60 0.08 -0.33
CA PRO A 110 -25.36 0.65 0.99
C PRO A 110 -26.29 0.18 2.11
N ASP A 111 -27.57 -0.06 1.81
CA ASP A 111 -28.57 -0.50 2.80
C ASP A 111 -28.50 -2.01 3.10
N ALA A 112 -27.70 -2.76 2.34
CA ALA A 112 -27.62 -4.21 2.44
C ALA A 112 -26.61 -4.70 3.50
N VAL A 113 -25.79 -3.82 4.08
CA VAL A 113 -24.71 -4.22 5.00
C VAL A 113 -25.05 -3.85 6.43
N LYS A 114 -24.85 -4.80 7.36
CA LYS A 114 -24.98 -4.56 8.80
C LYS A 114 -23.87 -5.24 9.58
N ILE A 115 -23.51 -4.67 10.73
CA ILE A 115 -22.72 -5.36 11.74
C ILE A 115 -23.70 -6.12 12.64
N GLU A 116 -23.61 -7.45 12.67
CA GLU A 116 -24.53 -8.32 13.42
C GLU A 116 -24.19 -8.40 14.91
N SER A 117 -22.88 -8.42 15.22
CA SER A 117 -22.41 -8.59 16.58
C SER A 117 -20.93 -8.18 16.71
N HIS A 118 -20.55 -7.83 17.94
CA HIS A 118 -19.18 -7.59 18.37
C HIS A 118 -18.81 -8.66 19.41
N ASN A 119 -17.62 -9.26 19.35
CA ASN A 119 -17.24 -10.42 20.18
C ASN A 119 -15.82 -10.25 20.78
N PRO A 120 -15.52 -10.74 22.00
CA PRO A 120 -15.81 -10.09 23.26
C PRO A 120 -14.51 -9.67 23.97
N SER A 121 -14.28 -8.40 24.25
CA SER A 121 -13.45 -8.00 25.41
C SER A 121 -13.47 -6.51 25.73
N ASN A 122 -13.66 -5.60 24.77
CA ASN A 122 -13.76 -4.16 25.07
C ASN A 122 -14.52 -3.38 23.99
N ASP A 123 -15.32 -2.41 24.44
CA ASP A 123 -16.16 -1.45 23.69
C ASP A 123 -15.53 -0.90 22.39
N SER A 124 -15.62 -1.66 21.30
CA SER A 124 -15.47 -1.15 19.95
C SER A 124 -16.75 -1.44 19.18
N GLU A 125 -17.79 -0.66 19.44
CA GLU A 125 -18.87 -0.55 18.46
C GLU A 125 -18.21 -0.21 17.11
N GLY A 126 -18.48 -1.02 16.11
CA GLY A 126 -18.01 -0.79 14.75
C GLY A 126 -19.04 0.01 13.96
N ILE A 127 -18.59 0.66 12.90
CA ILE A 127 -19.43 1.23 11.85
C ILE A 127 -18.96 0.71 10.50
N VAL A 128 -19.92 0.47 9.60
CA VAL A 128 -19.67 0.07 8.21
C VAL A 128 -20.33 1.06 7.27
N ARG A 129 -19.60 1.50 6.25
CA ARG A 129 -20.08 2.42 5.21
C ARG A 129 -19.67 1.90 3.84
N VAL A 130 -20.65 1.58 3.01
CA VAL A 130 -20.41 1.16 1.63
C VAL A 130 -20.02 2.39 0.79
N SER A 131 -19.10 2.20 -0.15
CA SER A 131 -18.67 3.27 -1.05
C SER A 131 -19.79 3.69 -2.01
N PRO A 132 -19.77 4.94 -2.52
CA PRO A 132 -20.83 5.42 -3.42
C PRO A 132 -21.00 4.62 -4.71
N ASP A 133 -19.93 3.97 -5.19
CA ASP A 133 -19.93 3.08 -6.36
C ASP A 133 -20.27 1.61 -6.01
N GLY A 134 -20.48 1.30 -4.73
CA GLY A 134 -20.77 -0.04 -4.23
C GLY A 134 -19.61 -1.04 -4.30
N VAL A 135 -18.41 -0.64 -4.79
CA VAL A 135 -17.27 -1.56 -5.01
C VAL A 135 -16.76 -2.18 -3.71
N GLY A 136 -16.89 -1.46 -2.59
CA GLY A 136 -16.46 -1.95 -1.29
C GLY A 136 -17.04 -1.16 -0.14
N MET A 137 -16.48 -1.33 1.04
CA MET A 137 -16.93 -0.69 2.27
C MET A 137 -15.75 -0.35 3.18
N ILE A 138 -15.91 0.72 3.95
CA ILE A 138 -15.04 1.06 5.08
C ILE A 138 -15.66 0.54 6.36
N ILE A 139 -14.89 -0.20 7.14
CA ILE A 139 -15.26 -0.70 8.47
C ILE A 139 -14.29 -0.11 9.49
N ASN A 140 -14.78 0.57 10.53
CA ASN A 140 -13.93 1.21 11.53
C ASN A 140 -14.62 1.32 12.89
N ARG A 141 -13.88 1.76 13.92
CA ARG A 141 -14.44 2.09 15.24
C ARG A 141 -15.45 3.23 15.16
N LEU A 142 -16.63 3.05 15.73
CA LEU A 142 -17.69 4.06 15.80
C LEU A 142 -17.37 5.19 16.79
N ARG A 143 -16.62 4.89 17.86
CA ARG A 143 -16.27 5.86 18.92
C ARG A 143 -14.77 5.89 19.17
N ASP A 144 -14.32 7.01 19.71
CA ASP A 144 -12.95 7.22 20.15
C ASP A 144 -12.50 6.10 21.11
N GLY A 145 -11.23 5.77 21.03
CA GLY A 145 -10.61 4.70 21.79
C GLY A 145 -9.72 3.83 20.93
N GLN A 146 -8.97 2.96 21.60
CA GLN A 146 -7.98 2.09 20.99
C GLN A 146 -8.12 0.65 21.49
N GLY A 147 -7.57 -0.30 20.73
CA GLY A 147 -7.48 -1.72 21.07
C GLY A 147 -8.10 -2.62 20.00
N ASN A 148 -8.02 -3.92 20.23
CA ASN A 148 -8.43 -4.93 19.26
C ASN A 148 -9.91 -4.85 18.93
N ASN A 149 -10.26 -5.16 17.69
CA ASN A 149 -11.64 -5.23 17.23
C ASN A 149 -11.95 -6.57 16.58
N HIS A 150 -13.20 -7.02 16.73
CA HIS A 150 -13.71 -8.24 16.11
C HIS A 150 -15.21 -8.09 15.86
N TRP A 151 -15.56 -7.96 14.58
CA TRP A 151 -16.93 -7.68 14.14
C TRP A 151 -17.41 -8.72 13.15
N LYS A 152 -18.67 -9.12 13.30
CA LYS A 152 -19.35 -9.97 12.32
C LYS A 152 -20.17 -9.09 11.38
N ILE A 153 -19.87 -9.15 10.09
CA ILE A 153 -20.54 -8.42 9.03
C ILE A 153 -21.54 -9.35 8.34
N ARG A 154 -22.73 -8.83 8.04
CA ARG A 154 -23.70 -9.45 7.14
C ARG A 154 -23.94 -8.54 5.95
N VAL A 155 -23.92 -9.12 4.77
CA VAL A 155 -24.35 -8.52 3.50
C VAL A 155 -25.58 -9.27 3.03
N THR A 156 -26.72 -8.58 2.93
CA THR A 156 -27.93 -9.11 2.31
C THR A 156 -27.79 -9.04 0.79
N LEU A 157 -28.08 -10.14 0.11
CA LEU A 157 -27.93 -10.31 -1.32
C LEU A 157 -29.30 -10.52 -1.96
N THR A 158 -29.33 -10.44 -3.27
CA THR A 158 -30.44 -10.84 -4.14
C THR A 158 -30.19 -12.22 -4.72
N LYS A 159 -31.26 -12.87 -5.19
CA LYS A 159 -31.14 -14.15 -5.90
C LYS A 159 -30.17 -14.07 -7.09
N SER A 160 -30.24 -13.02 -7.89
CA SER A 160 -29.36 -12.79 -9.04
C SER A 160 -27.88 -12.63 -8.67
N GLU A 161 -27.56 -12.18 -7.46
CA GLU A 161 -26.17 -11.97 -7.03
C GLU A 161 -25.47 -13.26 -6.61
N ILE A 162 -26.24 -14.31 -6.30
CA ILE A 162 -25.73 -15.64 -5.96
C ILE A 162 -25.89 -16.66 -7.09
N GLU A 163 -26.58 -16.29 -8.17
CA GLU A 163 -26.72 -17.12 -9.36
C GLU A 163 -25.39 -17.27 -10.12
N ASN A 164 -25.09 -18.50 -10.56
CA ASN A 164 -23.88 -18.84 -11.32
C ASN A 164 -22.56 -18.52 -10.62
N ILE A 165 -22.57 -18.44 -9.28
CA ILE A 165 -21.37 -18.20 -8.46
C ILE A 165 -20.78 -19.52 -7.98
N LYS A 166 -19.47 -19.65 -8.13
CA LYS A 166 -18.68 -20.77 -7.63
C LYS A 166 -18.19 -20.52 -6.20
N GLU A 167 -17.68 -19.32 -5.93
CA GLU A 167 -17.16 -18.94 -4.62
C GLU A 167 -17.18 -17.41 -4.43
N PHE A 168 -17.25 -16.96 -3.18
CA PHE A 168 -16.97 -15.59 -2.77
C PHE A 168 -15.60 -15.53 -2.09
N ARG A 169 -14.89 -14.42 -2.28
CA ARG A 169 -13.71 -14.06 -1.49
C ARG A 169 -13.85 -12.65 -0.96
N VAL A 170 -13.52 -12.49 0.31
CA VAL A 170 -13.49 -11.19 0.99
C VAL A 170 -12.03 -10.77 1.06
N PHE A 171 -11.72 -9.59 0.54
CA PHE A 171 -10.42 -8.97 0.62
C PHE A 171 -10.52 -7.73 1.47
N GLY A 172 -9.41 -7.34 2.09
CA GLY A 172 -9.33 -6.03 2.68
C GLY A 172 -7.93 -5.52 2.89
N LEU A 173 -7.85 -4.22 3.04
CA LEU A 173 -6.64 -3.45 3.21
C LEU A 173 -6.83 -2.57 4.44
N GLU A 174 -5.86 -2.58 5.34
CA GLU A 174 -5.86 -1.69 6.48
C GLU A 174 -5.55 -0.27 5.98
N MET A 175 -6.33 0.70 6.44
CA MET A 175 -6.36 2.07 5.98
C MET A 175 -6.23 3.02 7.17
N VAL A 176 -5.77 4.23 6.92
CA VAL A 176 -5.93 5.39 7.81
C VAL A 176 -6.80 6.44 7.13
N HIS A 177 -7.61 7.15 7.91
CA HIS A 177 -8.40 8.28 7.42
C HIS A 177 -7.57 9.58 7.48
N VAL A 178 -7.21 10.10 6.31
CA VAL A 178 -6.59 11.41 6.16
C VAL A 178 -7.69 12.47 6.11
N THR A 179 -7.76 13.28 7.17
CA THR A 179 -8.86 14.24 7.38
C THR A 179 -8.85 15.36 6.35
N LYS A 180 -10.05 15.83 5.99
CA LYS A 180 -10.23 17.04 5.18
C LYS A 180 -9.60 18.28 5.85
N GLY A 181 -9.16 19.25 5.05
CA GLY A 181 -8.74 20.56 5.52
C GLY A 181 -7.43 21.05 4.89
N PRO A 182 -7.09 22.33 5.10
CA PRO A 182 -5.93 22.95 4.49
C PRO A 182 -4.61 22.34 5.00
N PHE A 183 -3.53 22.57 4.25
CA PHE A 183 -2.17 22.17 4.62
C PHE A 183 -1.10 22.98 3.86
N GLU A 184 0.15 22.84 4.29
CA GLU A 184 1.31 23.48 3.66
C GLU A 184 2.10 22.45 2.83
N LEU A 185 2.49 22.83 1.61
CA LEU A 185 3.37 22.09 0.71
C LEU A 185 4.80 22.64 0.74
N GLY A 186 5.76 21.75 0.60
CA GLY A 186 7.15 22.09 0.39
C GLY A 186 7.94 22.30 1.67
N THR A 187 8.87 23.26 1.65
CA THR A 187 9.82 23.47 2.75
C THR A 187 10.07 24.95 3.00
N LEU A 188 10.55 25.30 4.21
CA LEU A 188 10.72 26.68 4.72
C LEU A 188 11.92 27.47 4.18
N LYS A 189 12.88 26.84 3.48
CA LYS A 189 14.09 27.52 2.98
C LYS A 189 14.18 27.51 1.45
N GLY A 190 14.86 28.51 0.88
CA GLY A 190 15.02 28.72 -0.57
C GLY A 190 16.23 27.99 -1.19
N GLU A 191 16.40 28.10 -2.51
CA GLU A 191 17.32 27.28 -3.33
C GLU A 191 18.78 27.24 -2.85
N ARG A 192 19.41 28.36 -2.45
CA ARG A 192 20.81 28.35 -1.98
C ARG A 192 20.99 27.54 -0.70
N ASP A 193 20.08 27.67 0.25
CA ASP A 193 20.11 26.89 1.50
C ASP A 193 19.85 25.40 1.24
N ARG A 194 19.26 25.08 0.07
CA ARG A 194 19.08 23.72 -0.44
C ARG A 194 20.33 23.16 -1.14
N ARG A 195 21.17 24.03 -1.73
CA ARG A 195 22.46 23.68 -2.37
C ARG A 195 23.65 23.62 -1.41
N GLU A 196 23.56 24.16 -0.19
CA GLU A 196 24.66 24.18 0.79
C GLU A 196 25.12 22.80 1.31
N VAL A 197 24.56 21.70 0.78
CA VAL A 197 24.98 20.33 1.11
C VAL A 197 25.78 19.70 -0.03
N LEU A 198 26.70 20.47 -0.59
CA LEU A 198 27.79 19.96 -1.43
C LEU A 198 28.93 19.35 -0.60
N THR A 199 28.81 19.33 0.73
CA THR A 199 29.76 18.69 1.65
C THR A 199 29.06 17.63 2.51
N GLN A 200 29.42 16.37 2.26
CA GLN A 200 29.46 15.22 3.18
C GLN A 200 28.28 14.99 4.15
N GLY A 201 27.45 13.97 3.89
CA GLY A 201 26.75 13.13 4.87
C GLY A 201 25.65 13.77 5.74
N ALA A 202 24.52 13.07 5.91
CA ALA A 202 23.50 13.28 6.95
C ALA A 202 22.75 14.64 7.04
N GLY A 203 23.08 15.64 6.22
CA GLY A 203 22.59 17.01 6.39
C GLY A 203 21.80 17.63 5.23
N GLY A 204 21.36 16.87 4.21
CA GLY A 204 20.75 17.41 2.95
C GLY A 204 19.59 18.40 3.16
N ALA A 205 19.20 19.19 2.16
CA ALA A 205 17.82 19.71 2.07
C ALA A 205 16.98 18.78 1.19
N PRO A 206 15.63 18.82 1.25
CA PRO A 206 14.82 18.09 0.27
C PRO A 206 15.09 18.58 -1.15
N TYR A 207 15.15 17.66 -2.10
CA TYR A 207 15.29 17.96 -3.53
C TYR A 207 13.94 18.34 -4.15
N ASP A 208 14.00 19.32 -5.06
CA ASP A 208 12.91 19.84 -5.87
C ASP A 208 11.59 20.14 -5.12
N PRO A 209 11.64 20.66 -3.87
CA PRO A 209 10.43 20.83 -3.08
C PRO A 209 9.59 21.95 -3.67
N PHE A 210 8.28 21.82 -3.51
CA PHE A 210 7.33 22.86 -3.85
C PHE A 210 7.56 24.15 -3.06
N PHE A 211 7.19 25.28 -3.63
CA PHE A 211 7.14 26.58 -2.96
C PHE A 211 6.22 27.55 -3.69
N THR A 212 5.89 28.66 -3.03
CA THR A 212 5.19 29.80 -3.67
C THR A 212 6.19 30.67 -4.41
N TYR A 213 5.98 30.91 -5.71
CA TYR A 213 6.82 31.81 -6.49
C TYR A 213 6.65 33.26 -6.05
N LYS A 214 7.76 33.99 -5.94
CA LYS A 214 7.78 35.43 -5.62
C LYS A 214 8.99 36.09 -6.29
N SER A 215 8.75 36.90 -7.32
CA SER A 215 9.74 37.47 -8.24
C SER A 215 10.78 38.39 -7.58
N ASP A 216 10.40 39.12 -6.53
CA ASP A 216 11.25 40.03 -5.77
C ASP A 216 11.99 39.34 -4.59
N ALA A 217 11.72 38.05 -4.33
CA ALA A 217 12.35 37.31 -3.25
C ALA A 217 13.68 36.65 -3.69
N LYS A 218 14.58 36.42 -2.72
CA LYS A 218 15.85 35.70 -2.95
C LYS A 218 15.57 34.32 -3.56
N ASN A 219 16.16 34.06 -4.73
CA ASN A 219 15.96 32.84 -5.53
C ASN A 219 14.49 32.57 -5.91
N ASN A 220 13.67 33.63 -6.03
CA ASN A 220 12.24 33.57 -6.33
C ASN A 220 11.37 32.84 -5.27
N TYR A 221 11.90 32.61 -4.08
CA TYR A 221 11.25 31.79 -3.06
C TYR A 221 10.35 32.64 -2.14
N GLY A 222 9.03 32.43 -2.25
CA GLY A 222 8.00 33.12 -1.48
C GLY A 222 7.49 32.40 -0.24
N GLY A 223 8.09 31.26 0.14
CA GLY A 223 7.63 30.43 1.26
C GLY A 223 7.00 29.10 0.84
N VAL A 224 6.44 28.38 1.81
CA VAL A 224 5.60 27.20 1.59
C VAL A 224 4.33 27.56 0.82
N PHE A 225 3.84 26.64 -0.01
CA PHE A 225 2.60 26.84 -0.74
C PHE A 225 1.42 26.33 0.09
N LYS A 226 0.37 27.14 0.28
CA LYS A 226 -0.82 26.74 1.04
C LYS A 226 -1.88 26.17 0.10
N VAL A 227 -2.32 24.95 0.38
CA VAL A 227 -3.45 24.33 -0.32
C VAL A 227 -4.67 24.47 0.57
N ASN A 228 -5.61 25.33 0.19
CA ASN A 228 -6.77 25.70 1.03
C ASN A 228 -8.11 25.20 0.49
N SER A 229 -8.17 24.77 -0.76
CA SER A 229 -9.38 24.28 -1.41
C SER A 229 -9.02 23.33 -2.56
N GLU A 230 -10.04 22.71 -3.13
CA GLU A 230 -9.89 21.97 -4.39
C GLU A 230 -9.96 22.89 -5.62
N GLU A 231 -10.03 24.21 -5.48
CA GLU A 231 -10.05 25.14 -6.63
C GLU A 231 -8.75 25.10 -7.45
N THR A 232 -8.78 25.71 -8.62
CA THR A 232 -7.64 25.75 -9.54
C THR A 232 -6.36 26.25 -8.87
N ILE A 233 -5.27 25.50 -9.00
CA ILE A 233 -3.91 25.94 -8.62
C ILE A 233 -3.14 26.28 -9.89
N ASN A 234 -2.65 27.52 -9.99
CA ASN A 234 -1.74 27.93 -11.05
C ASN A 234 -0.29 27.51 -10.71
N ILE A 235 0.43 27.04 -11.73
CA ILE A 235 1.84 26.66 -11.68
C ILE A 235 2.60 27.58 -12.63
N GLY A 236 3.61 28.29 -12.14
CA GLY A 236 4.45 29.14 -13.01
C GLY A 236 5.11 30.33 -12.32
N LYS A 237 5.73 31.18 -13.12
CA LYS A 237 6.53 32.34 -12.69
C LYS A 237 5.69 33.62 -12.49
N GLN A 238 4.53 33.48 -11.86
CA GLN A 238 3.71 34.60 -11.42
C GLN A 238 3.62 34.57 -9.90
N ASP A 239 3.72 35.75 -9.27
CA ASP A 239 3.71 35.85 -7.82
C ASP A 239 2.47 35.19 -7.22
N GLY A 240 2.69 34.32 -6.22
CA GLY A 240 1.63 33.54 -5.58
C GLY A 240 1.39 32.14 -6.18
N ASN A 241 1.90 31.84 -7.38
CA ASN A 241 1.72 30.53 -8.00
C ASN A 241 2.57 29.44 -7.33
N LEU A 242 2.14 28.18 -7.49
CA LEU A 242 2.93 27.02 -7.13
C LEU A 242 4.13 26.90 -8.09
N TYR A 243 5.30 26.56 -7.55
CA TYR A 243 6.51 26.41 -8.36
C TYR A 243 7.50 25.43 -7.73
N TRP A 244 8.46 24.97 -8.53
CA TRP A 244 9.62 24.19 -8.08
C TRP A 244 10.80 24.47 -9.01
N ILE A 245 12.00 24.11 -8.54
CA ILE A 245 13.24 24.21 -9.30
C ILE A 245 13.98 22.89 -9.11
N ASP A 246 14.42 22.29 -10.21
CA ASP A 246 15.20 21.05 -10.19
C ASP A 246 16.60 21.30 -9.60
N ALA A 247 17.04 20.41 -8.72
CA ALA A 247 18.33 20.46 -8.07
C ALA A 247 19.43 20.11 -9.08
N ASN A 248 20.41 20.99 -9.28
CA ASN A 248 21.52 20.71 -10.18
C ASN A 248 22.60 19.87 -9.48
N ILE A 249 22.52 18.54 -9.63
CA ILE A 249 23.48 17.59 -9.04
C ILE A 249 24.27 16.91 -10.17
N PRO A 250 25.60 17.11 -10.24
CA PRO A 250 26.42 16.50 -11.28
C PRO A 250 26.24 14.98 -11.38
N GLY A 251 25.90 14.50 -12.58
CA GLY A 251 25.73 13.06 -12.86
C GLY A 251 24.43 12.44 -12.33
N THR A 252 23.49 13.23 -11.79
CA THR A 252 22.21 12.73 -11.27
C THR A 252 21.04 13.41 -11.98
N ASN A 253 20.10 12.61 -12.49
CA ASN A 253 18.86 13.14 -13.08
C ASN A 253 17.82 13.40 -11.98
N THR A 254 17.67 14.68 -11.65
CA THR A 254 16.72 15.27 -10.70
C THR A 254 15.52 15.93 -11.40
N PHE A 255 15.33 15.71 -12.70
CA PHE A 255 14.24 16.35 -13.42
C PHE A 255 12.88 16.03 -12.78
N SER A 256 12.18 17.06 -12.32
CA SER A 256 10.88 16.97 -11.63
C SER A 256 9.73 17.53 -12.46
N GLY A 257 9.98 17.74 -13.75
CA GLY A 257 8.97 18.08 -14.75
C GLY A 257 8.90 19.57 -15.09
N ILE A 258 7.84 19.97 -15.78
CA ILE A 258 7.63 21.31 -16.34
C ILE A 258 6.95 22.21 -15.30
N PRO A 259 7.60 23.24 -14.72
CA PRO A 259 7.00 24.07 -13.66
C PRO A 259 6.08 25.17 -14.23
N GLU A 260 5.15 24.80 -15.11
CA GLU A 260 4.19 25.68 -15.76
C GLU A 260 2.90 24.93 -16.07
N GLY A 261 1.74 25.53 -15.81
CA GLY A 261 0.42 24.98 -16.12
C GLY A 261 -0.59 25.21 -15.00
N GLN A 262 -1.61 24.36 -14.91
CA GLN A 262 -2.66 24.47 -13.89
C GLN A 262 -3.08 23.07 -13.41
N LEU A 263 -3.52 22.99 -12.15
CA LEU A 263 -4.29 21.86 -11.63
C LEU A 263 -5.76 22.25 -11.62
N ASN A 264 -6.60 21.48 -12.30
CA ASN A 264 -8.04 21.73 -12.36
C ASN A 264 -8.75 21.37 -11.03
N PRO A 265 -10.03 21.74 -10.84
CA PRO A 265 -10.74 21.44 -9.60
C PRO A 265 -11.02 19.95 -9.31
N GLU A 266 -11.01 19.09 -10.34
CA GLU A 266 -11.20 17.64 -10.19
C GLU A 266 -9.92 16.94 -9.69
N PHE A 267 -8.72 17.48 -9.97
CA PHE A 267 -7.46 16.90 -9.50
C PHE A 267 -7.44 16.83 -7.96
N PRO A 268 -7.20 15.66 -7.34
CA PRO A 268 -7.14 15.53 -5.88
C PRO A 268 -5.95 16.26 -5.28
N LYS A 269 -6.19 17.36 -4.58
CA LYS A 269 -5.14 18.16 -3.93
C LYS A 269 -4.93 17.80 -2.46
N GLY A 270 -5.77 16.92 -1.90
CA GLY A 270 -5.69 16.49 -0.51
C GLY A 270 -6.37 17.42 0.50
N VAL A 271 -7.20 18.37 0.04
CA VAL A 271 -8.05 19.17 0.94
C VAL A 271 -9.33 18.43 1.25
N LYS A 272 -9.89 17.69 0.29
CA LYS A 272 -10.88 16.66 0.57
C LYS A 272 -10.23 15.52 1.36
N GLY A 273 -10.98 14.92 2.28
CA GLY A 273 -10.52 13.75 3.02
C GLY A 273 -10.39 12.53 2.12
N PHE A 274 -9.50 11.62 2.49
CA PHE A 274 -9.29 10.35 1.78
C PHE A 274 -8.82 9.26 2.74
N TYR A 275 -9.08 8.01 2.38
CA TYR A 275 -8.51 6.83 3.01
C TYR A 275 -7.21 6.47 2.29
N GLN A 276 -6.18 6.14 3.05
CA GLN A 276 -4.89 5.71 2.52
C GLN A 276 -4.53 4.37 3.14
N MET A 277 -3.98 3.44 2.34
CA MET A 277 -3.46 2.18 2.89
C MET A 277 -2.47 2.50 4.01
N LYS A 278 -2.68 1.93 5.21
CA LYS A 278 -1.84 2.16 6.39
C LYS A 278 -0.42 1.63 6.17
N TYR A 279 -0.30 0.56 5.40
CA TYR A 279 0.96 -0.08 5.04
C TYR A 279 1.18 -0.11 3.52
N GLU A 280 2.42 -0.35 3.12
CA GLU A 280 2.77 -0.70 1.74
C GLU A 280 2.06 -2.01 1.33
N LEU A 281 1.74 -2.13 0.04
CA LEU A 281 1.22 -3.35 -0.57
C LEU A 281 2.09 -4.55 -0.20
N SER A 282 1.52 -5.61 0.38
CA SER A 282 2.26 -6.81 0.77
C SER A 282 2.37 -7.85 -0.35
N GLN A 283 3.32 -8.77 -0.22
CA GLN A 283 3.48 -9.87 -1.18
C GLN A 283 2.23 -10.76 -1.24
N GLN A 284 1.57 -11.02 -0.11
CA GLN A 284 0.34 -11.81 -0.12
C GLN A 284 -0.81 -11.06 -0.81
N GLU A 285 -0.99 -9.78 -0.50
CA GLU A 285 -2.02 -8.97 -1.15
C GLU A 285 -1.84 -8.94 -2.68
N TYR A 286 -0.60 -8.95 -3.16
CA TYR A 286 -0.32 -9.07 -4.59
C TYR A 286 -0.51 -10.50 -5.15
N CYS A 287 -0.19 -11.56 -4.40
CA CYS A 287 -0.54 -12.94 -4.78
C CYS A 287 -2.05 -13.11 -4.93
N ASP A 288 -2.82 -12.58 -3.98
CA ASP A 288 -4.28 -12.60 -3.98
C ASP A 288 -4.85 -11.92 -5.22
N PHE A 289 -4.31 -10.76 -5.57
CA PHE A 289 -4.59 -10.08 -6.83
C PHE A 289 -4.30 -10.98 -8.03
N LEU A 290 -3.06 -11.46 -8.19
CA LEU A 290 -2.65 -12.30 -9.33
C LEU A 290 -3.49 -13.57 -9.46
N ASN A 291 -3.89 -14.18 -8.35
CA ASN A 291 -4.69 -15.41 -8.33
C ASN A 291 -6.17 -15.22 -8.69
N THR A 292 -6.61 -13.97 -8.86
CA THR A 292 -7.95 -13.63 -9.36
C THR A 292 -7.94 -13.13 -10.81
N LEU A 293 -6.78 -13.10 -11.47
CA LEU A 293 -6.63 -12.69 -12.85
C LEU A 293 -6.82 -13.86 -13.83
N THR A 294 -7.16 -13.54 -15.08
CA THR A 294 -7.06 -14.52 -16.18
C THR A 294 -5.59 -14.86 -16.48
N ARG A 295 -5.32 -15.95 -17.21
CA ARG A 295 -3.94 -16.35 -17.55
C ARG A 295 -3.18 -15.28 -18.32
N GLU A 296 -3.84 -14.63 -19.26
CA GLU A 296 -3.25 -13.57 -20.08
C GLU A 296 -2.92 -12.32 -19.26
N GLN A 297 -3.80 -11.97 -18.33
CA GLN A 297 -3.57 -10.89 -17.37
C GLN A 297 -2.40 -11.25 -16.43
N GLN A 298 -2.34 -12.49 -15.92
CA GLN A 298 -1.23 -12.97 -15.11
C GLN A 298 0.12 -12.89 -15.86
N GLU A 299 0.18 -13.34 -17.11
CA GLU A 299 1.40 -13.29 -17.93
C GLU A 299 1.92 -11.88 -18.11
N THR A 300 1.03 -10.90 -18.30
CA THR A 300 1.42 -9.49 -18.42
C THR A 300 2.04 -8.95 -17.13
N ARG A 301 1.66 -9.52 -15.97
CA ARG A 301 2.06 -9.03 -14.64
C ARG A 301 3.09 -9.88 -13.94
N ASP A 302 3.48 -11.00 -14.53
CA ASP A 302 4.44 -11.93 -13.96
C ASP A 302 5.85 -11.33 -13.92
N PHE A 303 6.37 -11.15 -12.71
CA PHE A 303 7.73 -10.67 -12.48
C PHE A 303 8.65 -11.71 -11.85
N THR A 304 8.17 -12.94 -11.66
CA THR A 304 8.89 -14.00 -10.93
C THR A 304 10.22 -14.38 -11.57
N LYS A 305 10.40 -14.09 -12.87
CA LYS A 305 11.61 -14.36 -13.65
C LYS A 305 12.51 -13.14 -13.87
N ILE A 306 12.21 -12.01 -13.25
CA ILE A 306 13.04 -10.80 -13.38
C ILE A 306 14.38 -11.02 -12.69
N MET A 307 15.43 -10.50 -13.33
CA MET A 307 16.78 -10.43 -12.78
C MET A 307 17.19 -8.97 -12.66
N GLU A 308 17.48 -8.49 -11.44
CA GLU A 308 18.06 -7.16 -11.21
C GLU A 308 19.55 -7.31 -10.88
N PHE A 309 20.42 -6.73 -11.70
CA PHE A 309 21.88 -6.89 -11.61
C PHE A 309 22.32 -8.37 -11.61
N ASN A 310 21.74 -9.18 -12.51
CA ASN A 310 21.98 -10.63 -12.62
C ASN A 310 21.68 -11.42 -11.34
N ARG A 311 20.81 -10.89 -10.47
CA ARG A 311 20.33 -11.57 -9.27
C ARG A 311 18.81 -11.78 -9.34
N PRO A 312 18.31 -12.95 -8.91
CA PRO A 312 16.88 -13.22 -8.87
C PRO A 312 16.17 -12.30 -7.88
N ILE A 313 14.85 -12.15 -8.02
CA ILE A 313 14.05 -11.30 -7.12
C ILE A 313 14.14 -11.74 -5.64
N SER A 314 14.43 -13.02 -5.38
CA SER A 314 14.63 -13.58 -4.03
C SER A 314 15.83 -12.98 -3.31
N ASP A 315 16.90 -12.63 -4.03
CA ASP A 315 18.07 -11.92 -3.46
C ASP A 315 17.68 -10.52 -2.95
N TYR A 316 16.55 -10.00 -3.44
CA TYR A 316 15.97 -8.74 -3.04
C TYR A 316 14.74 -8.92 -2.12
N ARG A 317 14.67 -10.05 -1.42
CA ARG A 317 13.62 -10.40 -0.47
C ARG A 317 12.21 -10.51 -1.08
N ASN A 318 12.06 -10.66 -2.40
CA ASN A 318 10.77 -11.04 -2.96
C ASN A 318 10.63 -12.57 -3.01
N MET A 319 9.69 -13.14 -2.26
CA MET A 319 9.51 -14.59 -2.14
C MET A 319 8.25 -15.09 -2.85
N ILE A 320 7.69 -14.28 -3.77
CA ILE A 320 6.58 -14.71 -4.61
C ILE A 320 7.09 -15.75 -5.61
N THR A 321 6.44 -16.90 -5.64
CA THR A 321 6.65 -17.96 -6.61
C THR A 321 5.38 -18.21 -7.40
N LYS A 322 5.53 -18.82 -8.58
CA LYS A 322 4.44 -19.27 -9.45
C LYS A 322 4.60 -20.76 -9.72
N ASP A 323 3.59 -21.55 -9.41
CA ASP A 323 3.61 -22.99 -9.67
C ASP A 323 3.36 -23.33 -11.16
N GLY A 324 3.45 -24.61 -11.51
CA GLY A 324 3.17 -25.09 -12.88
C GLY A 324 1.72 -24.89 -13.33
N ASN A 325 0.80 -24.68 -12.38
CA ASN A 325 -0.60 -24.34 -12.63
C ASN A 325 -0.83 -22.83 -12.59
N GLY A 326 0.21 -21.99 -12.61
CA GLY A 326 0.11 -20.54 -12.54
C GLY A 326 -0.62 -20.00 -11.30
N TYR A 327 -0.57 -20.73 -10.18
CA TYR A 327 -0.94 -20.24 -8.86
C TYR A 327 0.26 -19.50 -8.25
N TYR A 328 0.02 -18.30 -7.73
CA TYR A 328 1.03 -17.48 -7.06
C TYR A 328 0.95 -17.67 -5.54
N SER A 329 2.10 -17.79 -4.88
CA SER A 329 2.18 -17.93 -3.43
C SER A 329 3.44 -17.24 -2.90
N THR A 330 3.48 -16.93 -1.61
CA THR A 330 4.68 -16.39 -0.95
C THR A 330 4.87 -17.02 0.41
N THR A 331 6.12 -17.20 0.81
CA THR A 331 6.48 -17.59 2.19
C THR A 331 6.65 -16.37 3.11
N ARG A 332 6.41 -15.16 2.60
CA ARG A 332 6.62 -13.87 3.30
C ARG A 332 5.41 -12.96 3.12
N PRO A 333 4.22 -13.34 3.64
CA PRO A 333 2.96 -12.67 3.31
C PRO A 333 2.90 -11.20 3.73
N ASN A 334 3.63 -10.84 4.79
CA ASN A 334 3.67 -9.50 5.40
C ASN A 334 4.78 -8.60 4.91
N ARG A 335 5.66 -9.12 4.05
CA ARG A 335 6.73 -8.30 3.49
C ARG A 335 6.14 -7.42 2.38
N PRO A 336 6.48 -6.13 2.31
CA PRO A 336 6.10 -5.28 1.20
C PRO A 336 6.52 -5.91 -0.13
N CYS A 337 5.61 -5.86 -1.10
CA CYS A 337 5.86 -6.34 -2.44
C CYS A 337 6.66 -5.28 -3.18
N ASN A 338 7.96 -5.53 -3.34
CA ASN A 338 8.80 -4.79 -4.28
C ASN A 338 8.61 -5.30 -5.72
N PHE A 339 9.26 -4.64 -6.69
CA PHE A 339 9.10 -4.91 -8.13
C PHE A 339 7.72 -4.59 -8.70
N ILE A 340 6.98 -3.69 -8.05
CA ILE A 340 5.70 -3.18 -8.53
C ILE A 340 5.97 -2.00 -9.48
N SER A 341 5.64 -2.15 -10.76
CA SER A 341 5.73 -1.04 -11.73
C SER A 341 4.53 -0.09 -11.61
N TRP A 342 4.55 1.03 -12.33
CA TRP A 342 3.40 1.93 -12.40
C TRP A 342 2.15 1.22 -12.96
N LEU A 343 2.32 0.33 -13.93
CA LEU A 343 1.20 -0.45 -14.48
C LEU A 343 0.67 -1.48 -13.46
N ASP A 344 1.53 -2.03 -12.61
CA ASP A 344 1.16 -2.92 -11.49
C ASP A 344 0.36 -2.21 -10.43
N GLY A 345 0.83 -1.04 -10.00
CA GLY A 345 0.08 -0.17 -9.12
C GLY A 345 -1.30 0.16 -9.69
N GLN A 346 -1.41 0.45 -11.01
CA GLN A 346 -2.70 0.76 -11.64
C GLN A 346 -3.64 -0.44 -11.62
N ALA A 347 -3.24 -1.60 -12.12
CA ALA A 347 -4.18 -2.72 -12.12
C ALA A 347 -4.53 -3.23 -10.72
N PHE A 348 -3.60 -3.14 -9.76
CA PHE A 348 -3.93 -3.45 -8.37
C PHE A 348 -4.91 -2.44 -7.79
N ALA A 349 -4.68 -1.14 -8.01
CA ALA A 349 -5.59 -0.09 -7.58
C ALA A 349 -6.97 -0.29 -8.20
N ASP A 350 -7.04 -0.61 -9.49
CA ASP A 350 -8.29 -0.86 -10.17
C ASP A 350 -9.03 -2.05 -9.55
N TRP A 351 -8.32 -3.20 -9.49
CA TRP A 351 -8.81 -4.43 -8.89
C TRP A 351 -9.36 -4.26 -7.47
N ALA A 352 -8.70 -3.43 -6.65
CA ALA A 352 -9.06 -3.16 -5.26
C ALA A 352 -10.07 -2.00 -5.12
N GLY A 353 -10.49 -1.32 -6.19
CA GLY A 353 -11.35 -0.15 -6.08
C GLY A 353 -10.65 1.05 -5.42
N LEU A 354 -9.37 1.24 -5.66
CA LEU A 354 -8.54 2.34 -5.19
C LEU A 354 -8.12 3.24 -6.36
N ARG A 355 -7.28 4.21 -6.07
CA ARG A 355 -6.55 5.03 -7.04
C ARG A 355 -5.13 5.30 -6.57
N HIS A 356 -4.30 5.84 -7.45
CA HIS A 356 -3.01 6.39 -7.03
C HIS A 356 -3.19 7.63 -6.16
N MET A 357 -2.26 7.80 -5.23
CA MET A 357 -2.07 9.01 -4.47
C MET A 357 -1.41 10.09 -5.34
N THR A 358 -1.75 11.36 -5.14
CA THR A 358 -1.03 12.48 -5.77
C THR A 358 0.18 12.92 -4.94
N GLU A 359 1.16 13.61 -5.56
CA GLU A 359 2.29 14.19 -4.81
C GLU A 359 1.84 15.16 -3.70
N LEU A 360 0.67 15.79 -3.86
CA LEU A 360 0.07 16.71 -2.88
C LEU A 360 -0.55 15.95 -1.71
N GLU A 361 -1.30 14.89 -1.99
CA GLU A 361 -1.86 14.00 -0.98
C GLU A 361 -0.77 13.29 -0.16
N PHE A 362 0.37 12.96 -0.78
CA PHE A 362 1.53 12.42 -0.06
C PHE A 362 2.02 13.37 1.02
N GLU A 363 2.22 14.65 0.69
CA GLU A 363 2.64 15.64 1.69
C GLU A 363 1.57 15.92 2.74
N LYS A 364 0.29 15.95 2.35
CA LYS A 364 -0.83 16.05 3.30
C LYS A 364 -0.80 14.88 4.27
N SER A 365 -0.65 13.66 3.79
CA SER A 365 -0.64 12.44 4.61
C SER A 365 0.50 12.45 5.63
N CYS A 366 1.70 12.86 5.20
CA CYS A 366 2.86 13.02 6.06
C CYS A 366 2.66 14.08 7.15
N ARG A 367 2.26 15.30 6.75
CA ARG A 367 2.33 16.50 7.61
C ARG A 367 1.04 16.84 8.33
N GLY A 368 -0.11 16.46 7.78
CA GLY A 368 -1.42 16.87 8.29
C GLY A 368 -1.62 18.39 8.23
N PRO A 369 -2.32 18.97 9.22
CA PRO A 369 -2.54 20.42 9.31
C PRO A 369 -1.32 21.19 9.87
N ASN A 370 -0.24 20.49 10.27
CA ASN A 370 0.91 21.11 10.90
C ASN A 370 1.67 22.03 9.95
N LYS A 371 2.37 23.01 10.54
CA LYS A 371 3.30 23.88 9.82
C LYS A 371 4.47 23.08 9.29
N ALA A 372 4.93 23.40 8.08
CA ALA A 372 6.10 22.73 7.52
C ALA A 372 7.33 23.00 8.39
N VAL A 373 8.11 21.96 8.67
CA VAL A 373 9.39 22.08 9.36
C VAL A 373 10.53 21.85 8.36
N TYR A 374 11.57 22.70 8.43
CA TYR A 374 12.72 22.56 7.52
C TYR A 374 13.43 21.23 7.76
N ARG A 375 13.59 20.42 6.71
CA ARG A 375 14.18 19.06 6.70
C ARG A 375 13.36 17.99 7.43
N GLU A 376 12.07 18.19 7.61
CA GLU A 376 11.24 17.19 8.26
C GLU A 376 11.16 15.87 7.47
N TYR A 377 11.28 14.78 8.22
CA TYR A 377 10.94 13.44 7.76
C TYR A 377 9.41 13.28 7.71
N VAL A 378 8.95 12.19 7.10
CA VAL A 378 7.50 11.90 6.95
C VAL A 378 6.71 11.90 8.26
N TRP A 379 7.37 11.73 9.41
CA TRP A 379 6.75 11.74 10.73
C TRP A 379 6.73 13.12 11.42
N GLY A 380 7.25 14.18 10.76
CA GLY A 380 7.05 15.58 11.15
C GLY A 380 8.13 16.21 12.02
N VAL A 381 9.26 15.53 12.27
CA VAL A 381 10.44 16.15 12.91
C VAL A 381 11.63 16.21 11.97
N ASN A 382 12.51 17.20 12.17
CA ASN A 382 13.69 17.47 11.34
C ASN A 382 15.01 16.98 11.93
N GLU A 383 15.00 16.54 13.19
CA GLU A 383 16.20 16.15 13.91
C GLU A 383 16.48 14.65 13.78
N ILE A 384 17.72 14.31 13.39
CA ILE A 384 18.37 13.02 13.69
C ILE A 384 18.86 12.99 15.16
N ARG A 385 18.74 14.11 15.89
CA ARG A 385 19.56 14.45 17.06
C ARG A 385 18.97 14.08 18.42
N ASP A 386 17.80 13.47 18.47
CA ASP A 386 17.45 12.63 19.60
C ASP A 386 18.06 11.24 19.32
N LYS A 387 19.18 10.92 19.98
CA LYS A 387 19.95 9.68 19.79
C LYS A 387 19.10 8.40 19.99
N SER A 388 17.87 8.53 20.45
CA SER A 388 16.87 7.47 20.59
C SER A 388 16.01 7.21 19.35
N ASN A 389 15.89 8.12 18.38
CA ASN A 389 14.75 8.07 17.44
C ASN A 389 15.07 7.63 16.01
N MET A 390 16.29 7.78 15.50
CA MET A 390 16.64 7.42 14.12
C MET A 390 17.53 6.20 14.10
N ARG A 391 16.99 5.05 13.70
CA ARG A 391 17.78 3.83 13.77
C ARG A 391 17.52 2.84 12.63
N TYR A 392 18.60 2.40 11.97
CA TYR A 392 18.60 1.64 10.70
C TYR A 392 18.43 0.13 10.94
N VAL A 393 17.88 -0.60 9.96
CA VAL A 393 17.89 -2.06 9.94
C VAL A 393 18.98 -2.56 8.98
N GLU A 394 20.06 -3.13 9.51
CA GLU A 394 21.03 -3.88 8.70
C GLU A 394 20.55 -5.33 8.51
N GLY A 395 20.68 -5.83 7.28
CA GLY A 395 20.63 -7.25 6.99
C GLY A 395 22.05 -7.83 6.97
N PHE A 396 22.36 -8.71 7.92
CA PHE A 396 23.69 -9.32 8.03
C PHE A 396 24.03 -10.17 6.79
N TYR A 397 25.26 -9.97 6.28
CA TYR A 397 25.99 -10.95 5.47
C TYR A 397 26.99 -11.68 6.38
N GLU A 398 26.56 -12.63 7.21
CA GLU A 398 27.51 -13.54 7.85
C GLU A 398 27.23 -14.99 7.43
N ASP A 399 28.19 -15.53 6.68
CA ASP A 399 28.57 -16.94 6.60
C ASP A 399 27.54 -17.98 6.18
N GLY A 400 26.78 -17.71 5.12
CA GLY A 400 26.19 -18.75 4.26
C GLY A 400 25.14 -19.67 4.93
N ASN A 401 24.81 -19.43 6.19
CA ASN A 401 23.79 -20.14 6.95
C ASN A 401 22.67 -19.17 7.28
N LEU A 402 21.86 -18.85 6.26
CA LEU A 402 20.58 -18.16 6.42
C LEU A 402 19.58 -19.12 7.06
N ILE A 403 19.63 -19.25 8.39
CA ILE A 403 18.63 -20.01 9.17
C ILE A 403 18.02 -19.09 10.22
N SER A 404 17.15 -18.21 9.73
CA SER A 404 16.10 -17.59 10.53
C SER A 404 14.87 -17.45 9.64
N GLU A 405 13.80 -18.15 10.01
CA GLU A 405 12.50 -17.96 9.41
C GLU A 405 12.03 -16.53 9.76
N GLU A 406 11.59 -15.77 8.75
CA GLU A 406 10.71 -14.63 9.05
C GLU A 406 9.35 -15.21 9.40
N THR A 407 9.07 -15.29 10.71
CA THR A 407 7.79 -15.79 11.20
C THR A 407 6.78 -14.67 11.43
N GLY A 408 7.15 -13.41 11.16
CA GLY A 408 6.33 -12.23 11.44
C GLY A 408 6.51 -11.67 12.85
N ASP A 409 7.52 -12.14 13.60
CA ASP A 409 7.90 -11.67 14.93
C ASP A 409 9.11 -10.71 14.90
N GLU A 410 9.49 -10.26 13.71
CA GLU A 410 10.67 -9.42 13.55
C GLU A 410 10.43 -8.05 14.16
N GLU A 411 11.42 -7.57 14.89
CA GLU A 411 11.34 -6.32 15.64
C GLU A 411 12.63 -5.50 15.49
N THR A 412 12.47 -4.19 15.59
CA THR A 412 13.56 -3.24 15.65
C THR A 412 13.12 -2.05 16.50
N ASP A 413 14.06 -1.38 17.15
CA ASP A 413 13.87 -0.09 17.83
C ASP A 413 14.19 1.11 16.90
N GLY A 414 14.32 0.84 15.61
CA GLY A 414 14.40 1.83 14.55
C GLY A 414 13.05 2.40 14.12
N ASN A 415 13.09 3.37 13.22
CA ASN A 415 11.91 4.07 12.70
C ASN A 415 11.95 4.31 11.17
N ILE A 416 13.01 3.86 10.49
CA ILE A 416 13.19 4.00 9.05
C ILE A 416 14.11 2.89 8.50
N HIS A 417 13.79 2.36 7.32
CA HIS A 417 14.67 1.48 6.55
C HIS A 417 15.22 2.21 5.32
N ALA A 418 16.49 2.62 5.37
CA ALA A 418 17.15 3.40 4.31
C ALA A 418 18.63 3.00 4.21
N SER A 419 19.28 3.34 3.11
CA SER A 419 20.73 3.14 2.94
C SER A 419 21.53 4.36 3.41
N MET A 420 22.82 4.20 3.72
CA MET A 420 23.76 5.30 3.93
C MET A 420 24.84 5.32 2.83
N PHE A 421 24.45 5.54 1.56
CA PHE A 421 25.44 5.69 0.50
C PHE A 421 26.08 7.08 0.51
N SER A 422 27.39 7.14 0.74
CA SER A 422 28.23 8.30 0.39
C SER A 422 28.72 8.17 -1.05
N TYR A 423 28.47 9.17 -1.90
CA TYR A 423 28.91 9.16 -3.29
C TYR A 423 30.45 9.26 -3.41
N LYS A 424 31.03 8.34 -4.20
CA LYS A 424 32.46 8.11 -4.52
C LYS A 424 33.32 7.50 -3.39
N ASN A 425 33.65 6.21 -3.59
CA ASN A 425 34.76 5.47 -2.99
C ASN A 425 34.71 5.17 -1.48
N PHE A 426 33.56 4.98 -0.84
CA PHE A 426 33.54 4.64 0.58
C PHE A 426 32.54 3.59 1.03
N ILE A 427 32.98 2.98 2.13
CA ILE A 427 32.53 1.77 2.79
C ILE A 427 31.17 1.99 3.44
N ASP A 428 30.35 0.94 3.38
CA ASP A 428 29.04 0.85 3.99
C ASP A 428 29.21 0.99 5.52
N VAL A 429 28.75 2.12 6.09
CA VAL A 429 29.12 2.56 7.45
C VAL A 429 28.45 1.71 8.54
N CYS A 430 27.41 0.94 8.19
CA CYS A 430 26.85 -0.07 9.08
C CYS A 430 27.53 -1.45 8.91
N THR A 431 28.44 -1.66 7.95
CA THR A 431 29.17 -2.93 7.82
C THR A 431 30.48 -2.94 8.62
N ARG A 432 30.91 -4.13 9.03
CA ARG A 432 32.17 -4.39 9.77
C ARG A 432 33.44 -3.85 9.10
N GLN A 433 33.39 -3.51 7.81
CA GLN A 433 34.51 -2.96 7.06
C GLN A 433 34.62 -1.43 7.17
N GLY A 434 33.61 -0.74 7.71
CA GLY A 434 33.57 0.70 7.87
C GLY A 434 34.57 1.19 8.91
N ASN A 435 35.54 1.99 8.50
CA ASN A 435 36.58 2.56 9.37
C ASN A 435 36.05 3.66 10.34
N PHE A 436 34.74 3.72 10.58
CA PHE A 436 34.08 4.52 11.62
C PHE A 436 33.42 3.58 12.63
N TYR A 437 34.26 2.84 13.36
CA TYR A 437 33.86 2.06 14.53
C TYR A 437 33.54 2.98 15.72
N ASP A 438 32.54 3.85 15.56
CA ASP A 438 31.84 4.42 16.71
C ASP A 438 30.32 4.26 16.51
N PRO A 439 29.75 3.12 16.95
CA PRO A 439 28.30 2.90 16.98
C PRO A 439 27.54 3.92 17.86
N SER A 440 28.25 4.76 18.63
CA SER A 440 27.64 5.89 19.36
C SER A 440 27.53 7.17 18.51
N SER A 441 28.19 7.21 17.35
CA SER A 441 28.16 8.31 16.37
C SER A 441 27.20 8.09 15.20
N VAL A 442 26.82 6.83 14.92
CA VAL A 442 25.89 6.43 13.84
C VAL A 442 24.75 5.56 14.37
N GLY A 443 23.51 5.91 14.02
CA GLY A 443 22.30 5.30 14.59
C GLY A 443 21.95 3.86 14.14
N CYS A 444 22.86 3.03 13.62
CA CYS A 444 22.50 1.68 13.13
C CYS A 444 21.91 0.77 14.24
N ARG A 445 20.89 -0.06 13.93
CA ARG A 445 20.33 -1.07 14.86
C ARG A 445 20.31 -2.44 14.26
N SER A 446 20.42 -3.41 15.15
CA SER A 446 20.20 -4.80 14.83
C SER A 446 18.70 -5.04 14.66
N PHE A 447 18.37 -5.71 13.57
CA PHE A 447 17.09 -6.35 13.35
C PHE A 447 17.10 -7.70 14.06
N LYS A 448 16.07 -7.97 14.87
CA LYS A 448 15.91 -9.25 15.57
C LYS A 448 14.80 -10.05 14.89
N GLY A 449 15.06 -11.34 14.68
CA GLY A 449 14.23 -12.21 13.84
C GLY A 449 14.50 -11.96 12.35
N GLY A 450 14.14 -12.91 11.47
CA GLY A 450 14.20 -12.76 10.01
C GLY A 450 15.57 -12.95 9.33
N ASP A 451 15.56 -12.94 7.99
CA ASP A 451 16.61 -13.53 7.13
C ASP A 451 17.76 -12.59 6.71
N GLY A 452 17.81 -11.35 7.20
CA GLY A 452 18.91 -10.42 6.96
C GLY A 452 19.19 -10.09 5.47
N GLY A 453 18.29 -10.39 4.53
CA GLY A 453 18.53 -10.16 3.10
C GLY A 453 18.55 -8.66 2.69
N ARG A 454 19.04 -8.36 1.48
CA ARG A 454 18.88 -7.03 0.86
C ARG A 454 17.43 -6.86 0.43
N GLY A 455 16.72 -5.84 0.88
CA GLY A 455 15.32 -5.65 0.47
C GLY A 455 14.46 -5.00 1.54
N PRO A 456 13.14 -4.93 1.28
CA PRO A 456 12.19 -4.38 2.24
C PRO A 456 12.10 -5.25 3.51
N VAL A 457 11.85 -4.59 4.62
CA VAL A 457 11.49 -5.22 5.90
C VAL A 457 9.98 -5.34 6.02
N ARG A 458 9.51 -6.24 6.90
CA ARG A 458 8.08 -6.46 7.17
C ARG A 458 7.37 -5.11 7.36
N LYS A 459 6.22 -4.95 6.70
CA LYS A 459 5.36 -3.77 6.92
C LYS A 459 5.03 -3.68 8.41
N GLY A 460 4.91 -2.48 8.98
CA GLY A 460 4.70 -2.33 10.42
C GLY A 460 5.77 -3.04 11.22
N ILE A 461 7.05 -2.75 11.02
CA ILE A 461 8.08 -3.26 11.93
C ILE A 461 8.38 -2.24 13.02
N PHE A 462 8.34 -0.95 12.68
CA PHE A 462 8.86 0.14 13.51
C PHE A 462 8.02 0.51 14.73
N GLY A 463 6.77 0.04 14.80
CA GLY A 463 5.87 0.38 15.90
C GLY A 463 5.82 -0.68 16.98
N VAL A 464 6.28 -1.90 16.69
CA VAL A 464 6.32 -3.01 17.66
C VAL A 464 6.99 -2.57 18.97
N THR A 465 8.07 -1.81 18.87
CA THR A 465 8.86 -1.33 20.01
C THR A 465 8.61 0.16 20.33
N SER A 466 7.72 0.83 19.58
CA SER A 466 7.48 2.27 19.71
C SER A 466 6.71 2.64 20.98
N GLY A 467 6.01 1.68 21.59
CA GLY A 467 5.09 1.91 22.70
C GLY A 467 3.89 2.79 22.32
N GLY A 468 3.40 2.67 21.08
CA GLY A 468 2.32 3.50 20.53
C GLY A 468 2.74 4.93 20.17
N ASN A 469 4.03 5.27 20.29
CA ASN A 469 4.50 6.61 19.93
C ASN A 469 4.73 6.73 18.41
N ARG A 470 3.86 7.52 17.77
CA ARG A 470 3.87 7.83 16.33
C ARG A 470 5.25 8.24 15.79
N ILE A 471 5.96 9.14 16.48
CA ILE A 471 7.28 9.64 16.03
C ILE A 471 8.35 8.55 16.15
N LYS A 472 8.35 7.77 17.24
CA LYS A 472 9.25 6.62 17.40
C LYS A 472 8.98 5.53 16.38
N ALA A 473 7.73 5.37 15.96
CA ALA A 473 7.35 4.42 14.92
C ALA A 473 7.70 4.92 13.50
N GLY A 474 8.09 6.19 13.33
CA GLY A 474 8.28 6.78 11.99
C GLY A 474 6.96 6.94 11.21
N ALA A 475 5.83 6.90 11.91
CA ALA A 475 4.50 7.01 11.32
C ALA A 475 4.20 8.46 10.91
N THR A 476 3.45 8.64 9.83
CA THR A 476 2.97 9.98 9.41
C THR A 476 2.05 10.60 10.45
N TYR A 477 1.66 11.86 10.27
CA TYR A 477 0.68 12.52 11.16
C TYR A 477 -0.58 11.69 11.37
N PHE A 478 -1.14 11.10 10.29
CA PHE A 478 -2.35 10.27 10.36
C PHE A 478 -2.09 8.79 10.68
N GLY A 479 -0.88 8.42 11.09
CA GLY A 479 -0.56 7.05 11.47
C GLY A 479 -0.29 6.08 10.31
N ALA A 480 -0.07 6.58 9.09
CA ALA A 480 0.42 5.71 8.00
C ALA A 480 1.88 5.33 8.26
N MET A 481 2.16 4.04 8.10
CA MET A 481 3.44 3.44 8.43
C MET A 481 4.33 3.31 7.19
N GLU A 482 5.65 3.44 7.40
CA GLU A 482 6.67 3.25 6.36
C GLU A 482 6.49 4.12 5.09
N MET A 483 5.83 5.28 5.21
CA MET A 483 5.78 6.30 4.13
C MET A 483 7.18 6.87 3.81
N GLY A 484 8.14 6.65 4.70
CA GLY A 484 9.53 7.06 4.58
C GLY A 484 10.45 5.84 4.70
N GLY A 485 11.37 5.66 3.76
CA GLY A 485 12.22 4.48 3.67
C GLY A 485 11.49 3.29 3.06
N ASN A 486 11.91 2.08 3.43
CA ASN A 486 11.43 0.80 2.93
C ASN A 486 11.32 0.75 1.39
N LEU A 487 10.14 0.89 0.78
CA LEU A 487 10.01 1.05 -0.67
C LEU A 487 9.59 2.46 -1.08
N GLN A 488 10.12 2.88 -2.22
CA GLN A 488 9.69 4.10 -2.89
C GLN A 488 8.28 3.91 -3.44
N GLU A 489 7.42 4.88 -3.16
CA GLU A 489 6.01 4.85 -3.55
C GLU A 489 5.77 5.67 -4.83
N PRO A 490 5.22 5.06 -5.90
CA PRO A 490 4.80 5.78 -7.08
C PRO A 490 3.54 6.61 -6.82
N VAL A 491 3.56 7.89 -7.20
CA VAL A 491 2.43 8.82 -7.08
C VAL A 491 2.16 9.55 -8.39
N VAL A 492 0.95 10.09 -8.56
CA VAL A 492 0.61 10.97 -9.69
C VAL A 492 1.40 12.27 -9.57
N THR A 493 2.25 12.53 -10.56
CA THR A 493 3.10 13.73 -10.61
C THR A 493 2.38 14.93 -11.22
N ILE A 494 2.59 16.10 -10.66
CA ILE A 494 2.18 17.37 -11.30
C ILE A 494 3.25 17.93 -12.24
N GLY A 495 4.40 17.26 -12.33
CA GLY A 495 5.50 17.64 -13.22
C GLY A 495 5.20 17.41 -14.70
N HIS A 496 4.13 16.69 -15.04
CA HIS A 496 3.77 16.36 -16.42
C HIS A 496 2.34 16.79 -16.76
N PRO A 497 2.06 17.34 -17.97
CA PRO A 497 0.72 17.71 -18.38
C PRO A 497 -0.32 16.57 -18.25
N SER A 498 0.05 15.33 -18.57
CA SER A 498 -0.87 14.19 -18.43
C SER A 498 -1.18 13.82 -16.99
N GLY A 499 -0.22 13.99 -16.05
CA GLY A 499 -0.50 13.80 -14.63
C GLY A 499 -1.47 14.85 -14.06
N ARG A 500 -1.44 16.09 -14.57
CA ARG A 500 -2.36 17.18 -14.15
C ARG A 500 -3.80 17.00 -14.62
N LYS A 501 -4.02 16.10 -15.58
CA LYS A 501 -5.35 15.75 -16.09
C LYS A 501 -6.01 14.64 -15.26
N PHE A 502 -5.30 14.05 -14.31
CA PHE A 502 -5.87 13.09 -13.36
C PHE A 502 -7.02 13.73 -12.58
N LYS A 503 -8.14 13.00 -12.47
CA LYS A 503 -9.35 13.42 -11.78
C LYS A 503 -9.59 12.65 -10.49
N GLY A 504 -8.80 11.59 -10.26
CA GLY A 504 -8.92 10.77 -9.08
C GLY A 504 -10.14 9.86 -9.10
N THR A 505 -10.52 9.34 -10.28
CA THR A 505 -11.49 8.24 -10.32
C THR A 505 -10.90 7.01 -9.66
N HIS A 506 -11.78 6.15 -9.13
CA HIS A 506 -11.40 4.88 -8.52
C HIS A 506 -11.53 3.73 -9.51
N GLY A 507 -10.81 2.67 -9.22
CA GLY A 507 -11.01 1.37 -9.85
C GLY A 507 -12.45 0.90 -9.81
N ASN A 508 -12.88 0.27 -10.89
CA ASN A 508 -14.14 -0.47 -10.97
C ASN A 508 -13.91 -1.99 -10.79
N GLY A 509 -12.65 -2.42 -10.78
CA GLY A 509 -12.18 -3.80 -10.69
C GLY A 509 -12.30 -4.60 -11.98
N GLU A 510 -12.51 -3.93 -13.11
CA GLU A 510 -12.53 -4.49 -14.45
C GLU A 510 -11.22 -4.14 -15.17
N LEU A 511 -10.38 -5.15 -15.39
CA LEU A 511 -9.18 -4.98 -16.19
C LEU A 511 -9.46 -5.35 -17.65
N THR A 512 -8.74 -4.70 -18.55
CA THR A 512 -8.68 -5.09 -19.97
C THR A 512 -8.24 -6.56 -20.13
N GLU A 513 -8.41 -7.13 -21.33
CA GLU A 513 -7.95 -8.50 -21.66
C GLU A 513 -6.46 -8.72 -21.35
N LYS A 514 -5.63 -7.68 -21.55
CA LYS A 514 -4.20 -7.67 -21.22
C LYS A 514 -3.89 -7.31 -19.76
N GLY A 515 -4.90 -7.03 -18.94
CA GLY A 515 -4.72 -6.78 -17.51
C GLY A 515 -4.29 -5.36 -17.18
N PHE A 516 -4.54 -4.39 -18.04
CA PHE A 516 -4.39 -2.96 -17.73
C PHE A 516 -5.68 -2.39 -17.15
N ALA A 517 -5.54 -1.42 -16.25
CA ALA A 517 -6.66 -0.63 -15.76
C ALA A 517 -7.32 0.16 -16.91
N ASP A 518 -8.61 0.44 -16.79
CA ASP A 518 -9.42 1.07 -17.84
C ASP A 518 -9.76 2.54 -17.58
N ASN A 519 -9.39 3.08 -16.41
CA ASN A 519 -9.65 4.47 -16.04
C ASN A 519 -9.00 5.47 -17.02
N GLU A 520 -9.84 6.26 -17.69
CA GLU A 520 -9.39 7.22 -18.72
C GLU A 520 -8.48 8.33 -18.18
N ASP A 521 -8.71 8.81 -16.96
CA ASP A 521 -7.95 9.92 -16.35
C ASP A 521 -6.60 9.49 -15.76
N TRP A 522 -6.35 8.19 -15.58
CA TRP A 522 -5.06 7.67 -15.11
C TRP A 522 -4.02 7.71 -16.22
N GLN A 523 -4.49 7.65 -17.47
CA GLN A 523 -3.70 7.80 -18.66
C GLN A 523 -4.48 8.56 -19.75
N PRO A 524 -4.65 9.88 -19.60
CA PRO A 524 -5.50 10.68 -20.48
C PRO A 524 -4.91 10.84 -21.88
N VAL A 525 -3.63 10.54 -22.06
CA VAL A 525 -2.97 10.43 -23.36
C VAL A 525 -2.31 9.05 -23.44
N LYS A 526 -2.71 8.26 -24.44
CA LYS A 526 -2.22 6.89 -24.62
C LYS A 526 -0.68 6.86 -24.72
N ASN A 527 -0.09 5.95 -23.97
CA ASN A 527 1.35 5.75 -23.75
C ASN A 527 2.11 6.93 -23.13
N ASP A 528 1.41 7.93 -22.56
CA ASP A 528 2.02 9.08 -21.91
C ASP A 528 1.78 9.04 -20.39
N TYR A 529 2.53 8.15 -19.74
CA TYR A 529 2.44 7.94 -18.29
C TYR A 529 3.27 8.95 -17.53
N ALA A 530 2.70 9.45 -16.43
CA ALA A 530 3.33 10.46 -15.61
C ALA A 530 3.22 10.10 -14.13
N PHE A 531 4.35 9.73 -13.54
CA PHE A 531 4.44 9.44 -12.12
C PHE A 531 5.73 9.96 -11.51
N ALA A 532 5.73 10.11 -10.19
CA ALA A 532 6.89 10.45 -9.38
C ALA A 532 7.16 9.33 -8.36
N GLY A 533 8.38 9.24 -7.85
CA GLY A 533 8.68 8.41 -6.68
C GLY A 533 8.78 9.27 -5.42
N ARG A 534 8.14 8.86 -4.33
CA ARG A 534 8.15 9.57 -3.03
C ARG A 534 8.59 8.64 -1.89
N GLY A 535 8.91 9.22 -0.73
CA GLY A 535 9.21 8.49 0.50
C GLY A 535 10.63 7.93 0.64
N GLY A 536 11.45 7.92 -0.41
CA GLY A 536 12.76 7.27 -0.36
C GLY A 536 12.62 5.75 -0.36
N CYS A 537 13.68 5.01 -0.03
CA CYS A 537 13.63 3.54 0.05
C CYS A 537 14.89 2.98 0.76
N TRP A 538 14.91 1.68 0.97
CA TRP A 538 16.03 0.92 1.54
C TRP A 538 17.34 1.03 0.74
N LYS A 539 17.28 1.42 -0.55
CA LYS A 539 18.48 1.63 -1.41
C LYS A 539 19.00 3.06 -1.38
N PHE A 540 18.23 4.03 -0.85
CA PHE A 540 18.58 5.44 -0.92
C PHE A 540 18.93 6.01 0.45
N HIS A 541 19.69 7.09 0.44
CA HIS A 541 19.99 7.89 1.63
C HIS A 541 18.69 8.32 2.32
N GLU A 542 18.66 8.31 3.66
CA GLU A 542 17.50 8.71 4.45
C GLU A 542 17.01 10.13 4.15
N ASN A 543 17.85 10.99 3.60
CA ASN A 543 17.45 12.33 3.17
C ASN A 543 16.30 12.33 2.15
N HIS A 544 16.10 11.22 1.42
CA HIS A 544 15.01 11.03 0.48
C HIS A 544 13.69 10.61 1.14
N ALA A 545 13.70 10.30 2.44
CA ALA A 545 12.49 10.05 3.24
C ALA A 545 11.93 11.33 3.89
N ARG A 546 12.28 12.50 3.35
CA ARG A 546 11.72 13.77 3.79
C ARG A 546 10.41 14.06 3.08
N THR A 547 9.49 14.67 3.81
CA THR A 547 8.14 14.97 3.30
C THR A 547 8.17 15.75 1.99
N ALA A 548 9.03 16.75 1.89
CA ALA A 548 9.11 17.62 0.71
C ALA A 548 10.08 17.12 -0.38
N ASP A 549 10.80 16.00 -0.18
CA ASP A 549 11.83 15.54 -1.12
C ASP A 549 11.23 14.86 -2.35
N ARG A 550 11.31 15.54 -3.48
CA ARG A 550 10.83 15.07 -4.79
C ARG A 550 11.98 14.52 -5.61
N PHE A 551 12.98 13.89 -4.99
CA PHE A 551 13.99 13.15 -5.75
C PHE A 551 13.27 12.15 -6.63
N LYS A 552 13.39 12.34 -7.96
CA LYS A 552 12.62 11.61 -8.99
C LYS A 552 11.17 12.09 -9.17
N GLY A 553 10.94 13.41 -9.13
CA GLY A 553 9.62 14.04 -9.29
C GLY A 553 8.99 13.88 -10.67
N LEU A 554 9.74 13.38 -11.66
CA LEU A 554 9.17 12.81 -12.88
C LEU A 554 9.90 11.52 -13.29
N ARG A 555 9.10 10.52 -13.68
CA ARG A 555 9.56 9.26 -14.23
C ARG A 555 8.84 8.93 -15.52
N GLN A 556 9.62 8.41 -16.46
CA GLN A 556 9.22 7.87 -17.75
C GLN A 556 9.75 6.44 -17.78
N ASN A 557 8.98 5.47 -18.29
CA ASN A 557 9.09 4.01 -18.10
C ASN A 557 8.18 3.44 -16.99
N GLU A 558 6.90 3.39 -17.33
CA GLU A 558 5.80 2.81 -16.55
C GLU A 558 5.95 1.31 -16.26
N LYS A 559 6.73 0.57 -17.07
CA LYS A 559 6.94 -0.88 -16.94
C LYS A 559 8.12 -1.22 -16.04
N ARG A 560 8.86 -0.21 -15.56
CA ARG A 560 10.04 -0.43 -14.72
C ARG A 560 9.64 -1.12 -13.42
N ARG A 561 10.17 -2.31 -13.22
CA ARG A 561 10.12 -3.07 -11.96
C ARG A 561 11.49 -3.04 -11.32
N ALA A 562 11.58 -2.67 -10.05
CA ALA A 562 12.84 -2.66 -9.32
C ALA A 562 12.63 -3.02 -7.85
N SER A 563 13.67 -3.59 -7.24
CA SER A 563 13.70 -4.07 -5.86
C SER A 563 13.38 -3.03 -4.77
N HIS A 564 13.31 -1.76 -5.14
CA HIS A 564 13.05 -0.63 -4.24
C HIS A 564 11.77 0.12 -4.56
N ILE A 565 10.95 -0.37 -5.49
CA ILE A 565 9.68 0.26 -5.87
C ILE A 565 8.56 -0.63 -5.34
N GLY A 566 7.68 -0.03 -4.52
CA GLY A 566 6.49 -0.65 -3.95
C GLY A 566 5.23 0.03 -4.48
N PHE A 567 4.16 -0.02 -3.70
CA PHE A 567 2.90 0.65 -4.05
C PHE A 567 2.06 0.93 -2.81
N ARG A 568 1.33 2.05 -2.87
CA ARG A 568 0.31 2.42 -1.90
C ARG A 568 -0.87 3.06 -2.63
N GLY A 569 -2.06 2.52 -2.39
CA GLY A 569 -3.31 3.03 -2.93
C GLY A 569 -4.04 3.93 -1.93
N VAL A 570 -4.91 4.78 -2.47
CA VAL A 570 -5.82 5.62 -1.70
C VAL A 570 -7.24 5.56 -2.27
N ARG A 571 -8.22 5.99 -1.50
CA ARG A 571 -9.61 6.14 -1.93
C ARG A 571 -10.18 7.42 -1.36
N THR A 572 -10.91 8.19 -2.16
CA THR A 572 -11.52 9.46 -1.71
C THR A 572 -12.54 9.15 -0.61
N ALA A 573 -12.55 9.91 0.47
CA ALA A 573 -13.48 9.69 1.56
C ALA A 573 -14.89 10.17 1.19
N TRP A 574 -15.89 9.52 1.77
CA TRP A 574 -17.30 9.86 1.66
C TRP A 574 -17.91 9.87 3.06
N ASN A 575 -19.06 10.51 3.19
CA ASN A 575 -19.79 10.58 4.45
C ASN A 575 -20.67 9.36 4.64
#